data_AF-A0A0M2H4Q7-F1
#
_entry.id   AF-A0A0M2H4Q7-F1
#
_cell.length_a   1.000
_cell.length_b   1.000
_cell.length_c   1.000
_cell.angle_alpha   90.00
_cell.angle_beta   90.00
_cell.angle_gamma   90.00
#
_symmetry.space_group_name_H-M   'P 1'
#
loop_
_entity.id
_entity.type
_entity.pdbx_description
1 polymer ?
#
loop_
_entity_poly.entity_id
_entity_poly.type
_entity_poly.pdbx_seq_one_letter_code
_entity_poly.pdbx_strand_id
1 'polypeptide(L)' 'MATDVTLYIGMQPLIAKYRFADAIAWERVRVQIVTAMNAGRGLIELDHKGDKVVYVYSPYLPVSWVESGK' A
#
# COMPACT_ATOMS: atom_id res chain seq x y z
N MET A 1 -15.88 0.95 -10.75
CA MET A 1 -16.05 -0.20 -9.83
C MET A 1 -15.74 0.29 -8.43
N ALA A 2 -16.58 -0.03 -7.44
CA ALA A 2 -16.25 0.28 -6.05
C ALA A 2 -15.12 -0.66 -5.62
N THR A 3 -14.05 -0.09 -5.09
CA THR A 3 -12.92 -0.83 -4.50
C THR A 3 -13.06 -0.70 -3.00
N ASP A 4 -13.00 -1.82 -2.27
CA ASP A 4 -12.82 -1.79 -0.80
C ASP A 4 -11.57 -2.60 -0.48
N VAL A 5 -10.43 -1.92 -0.51
CA VAL A 5 -9.13 -2.55 -0.29
C VAL A 5 -8.55 -2.09 1.02
N THR A 6 -8.09 -3.04 1.83
CA THR A 6 -7.31 -2.76 3.04
C THR A 6 -5.87 -3.15 2.81
N LEU A 7 -4.98 -2.17 2.82
CA LEU A 7 -3.53 -2.33 2.73
C LEU A 7 -2.91 -2.33 4.13
N TYR A 8 -1.99 -3.26 4.34
CA TYR A 8 -1.17 -3.39 5.53
C TYR A 8 0.30 -3.23 5.16
N ILE A 9 1.01 -2.39 5.90
CA ILE A 9 2.44 -2.15 5.71
C ILE A 9 3.15 -2.32 7.05
N GLY A 10 4.22 -3.14 7.07
CA GLY A 10 5.05 -3.39 8.24
C GLY A 10 4.72 -4.68 8.98
N MET A 11 5.26 -4.81 10.19
CA MET A 11 5.09 -5.97 11.08
C MET A 11 4.53 -5.52 12.43
N GLN A 12 3.87 -6.42 13.14
CA GLN A 12 3.46 -6.15 14.52
C GLN A 12 4.67 -5.84 15.41
N PRO A 13 4.56 -4.87 16.34
CA PRO A 13 3.37 -4.07 16.67
C PRO A 13 3.16 -2.82 15.80
N LEU A 14 4.07 -2.53 14.87
CA LEU A 14 4.10 -1.31 14.05
C LEU A 14 3.43 -1.47 12.68
N ILE A 15 2.28 -2.16 12.65
CA ILE A 15 1.54 -2.38 11.39
C ILE A 15 0.68 -1.16 11.06
N ALA A 16 0.94 -0.53 9.92
CA ALA A 16 0.10 0.53 9.41
C ALA A 16 -1.04 -0.06 8.57
N LYS A 17 -2.25 0.50 8.73
CA LYS A 17 -3.47 0.05 8.03
C LYS A 17 -4.06 1.21 7.24
N TYR A 18 -4.26 0.99 5.94
CA TYR A 18 -4.85 1.97 5.02
C TYR A 18 -6.07 1.35 4.34
N ARG A 19 -7.17 2.10 4.25
CA ARG A 19 -8.38 1.69 3.54
C ARG A 19 -8.55 2.56 2.29
N PHE A 20 -8.73 1.90 1.15
CA PHE A 20 -9.01 2.52 -0.14
C PHE A 20 -10.45 2.23 -0.53
N ALA A 21 -11.26 3.28 -0.64
CA ALA A 21 -12.61 3.23 -1.19
C ALA A 21 -12.67 3.68 -2.66
N ASP A 22 -11.57 4.28 -3.15
CA ASP A 22 -11.42 4.78 -4.51
C ASP A 22 -10.47 3.88 -5.31
N ALA A 23 -10.95 3.41 -6.48
CA ALA A 23 -10.21 2.48 -7.31
C ALA A 23 -8.95 3.11 -7.93
N ILE A 24 -8.99 4.41 -8.25
CA ILE A 24 -7.86 5.12 -8.86
C ILE A 24 -6.74 5.31 -7.83
N ALA A 25 -7.10 5.72 -6.60
CA ALA A 25 -6.18 5.85 -5.49
C ALA A 25 -5.51 4.53 -5.15
N TRP A 26 -6.28 3.42 -5.12
CA TRP A 26 -5.72 2.09 -4.92
C TRP A 26 -4.75 1.71 -6.05
N GLU A 27 -5.13 1.87 -7.31
CA GLU A 27 -4.30 1.46 -8.44
C GLU A 27 -2.95 2.19 -8.46
N ARG A 28 -2.92 3.49 -8.14
CA ARG A 28 -1.67 4.26 -8.02
C ARG A 28 -0.71 3.68 -6.99
N VAL A 29 -1.22 3.20 -5.86
CA VAL A 29 -0.42 2.60 -4.79
C VAL A 29 -0.01 1.18 -5.16
N ARG A 30 -0.94 0.40 -5.73
CA ARG A 30 -0.69 -0.98 -6.18
C ARG A 30 0.44 -1.03 -7.21
N VAL A 31 0.46 -0.12 -8.18
CA VAL A 31 1.55 -0.05 -9.19
C VAL A 31 2.91 0.21 -8.54
N GLN A 32 2.98 1.10 -7.56
CA GLN A 32 4.23 1.37 -6.82
C GLN A 32 4.72 0.13 -6.07
N ILE A 33 3.82 -0.58 -5.38
CA ILE A 33 4.13 -1.82 -4.67
C ILE A 33 4.69 -2.88 -5.63
N VAL A 34 3.99 -3.16 -6.73
CA VAL A 34 4.41 -4.15 -7.73
C VAL A 34 5.75 -3.78 -8.36
N THR A 35 5.96 -2.49 -8.64
CA THR A 35 7.24 -1.99 -9.18
C THR A 35 8.38 -2.21 -8.20
N ALA A 36 8.18 -1.86 -6.92
CA ALA A 36 9.18 -2.04 -5.87
C ALA A 36 9.49 -3.52 -5.61
N MET A 37 8.46 -4.39 -5.65
CA MET A 37 8.61 -5.84 -5.55
C MET A 37 9.48 -6.38 -6.68
N ASN A 38 9.17 -6.03 -7.94
CA ASN A 38 9.92 -6.51 -9.10
C ASN A 38 11.38 -6.03 -9.11
N ALA A 39 11.64 -4.82 -8.61
CA ALA A 39 12.99 -4.27 -8.49
C ALA A 39 13.75 -4.79 -7.25
N GLY A 40 13.08 -5.49 -6.33
CA GLY A 40 13.62 -5.89 -5.03
C GLY A 40 13.85 -4.73 -4.06
N ARG A 41 13.54 -3.50 -4.48
CA ARG A 41 13.62 -2.28 -3.69
C ARG A 41 12.73 -1.19 -4.28
N GLY A 42 12.29 -0.23 -3.47
CA GLY A 42 11.58 0.94 -3.96
C GLY A 42 10.97 1.78 -2.86
N LEU A 43 10.16 2.75 -3.25
CA LEU A 43 9.38 3.58 -2.35
C LEU A 43 7.89 3.35 -2.60
N ILE A 44 7.10 3.39 -1.54
CA ILE A 44 5.64 3.37 -1.61
C ILE A 44 5.16 4.67 -0.97
N GLU A 45 4.52 5.51 -1.77
CA GLU A 45 3.99 6.80 -1.36
C GLU A 45 2.47 6.73 -1.22
N LEU A 46 1.97 7.28 -0.11
CA LEU A 46 0.57 7.25 0.27
C LEU A 46 0.13 8.64 0.71
N ASP A 47 -1.00 9.10 0.18
CA ASP A 47 -1.69 10.27 0.73
C ASP A 47 -2.52 9.85 1.95
N HIS A 48 -2.27 10.45 3.11
CA HIS A 48 -2.96 10.16 4.36
C HIS A 48 -3.29 11.42 5.14
N LYS A 49 -4.58 11.72 5.33
CA LYS A 49 -5.08 12.86 6.13
C LYS A 49 -4.47 14.23 5.75
N GLY A 50 -4.14 14.43 4.47
CA GLY A 50 -3.52 15.66 3.97
C GLY A 50 -1.99 15.64 4.01
N ASP A 51 -1.39 14.62 4.62
CA ASP A 51 0.05 14.38 4.61
C ASP A 51 0.43 13.33 3.54
N LYS A 52 1.71 13.33 3.19
CA LYS A 52 2.31 12.29 2.35
C LYS A 52 3.17 11.38 3.21
N VAL A 53 2.82 10.10 3.29
CA VAL A 53 3.59 9.08 3.99
C VAL A 53 4.41 8.29 2.98
N VAL A 54 5.70 8.11 3.25
CA VAL A 54 6.63 7.38 2.38
C VAL A 54 7.19 6.18 3.11
N TYR A 55 7.10 5.02 2.49
CA TYR A 55 7.67 3.77 2.97
C TYR A 55 8.81 3.31 2.07
N VAL A 56 9.90 2.83 2.69
CA VAL A 56 11.03 2.22 1.98
C VAL A 56 10.83 0.71 1.90
N TYR A 57 10.64 0.20 0.70
CA TYR A 57 10.59 -1.22 0.41
C TYR A 57 12.02 -1.71 0.16
N SER A 58 12.68 -2.35 1.15
CA SER A 58 13.96 -3.09 1.01
C SER A 58 14.50 -3.52 2.39
N PRO A 59 15.09 -4.72 2.56
CA PRO A 59 14.71 -5.99 1.94
C PRO A 59 13.45 -6.61 2.62
N TYR A 60 13.00 -6.02 3.73
CA TYR A 60 12.05 -6.62 4.66
C TYR A 60 10.97 -5.63 5.11
N LEU A 61 10.30 -4.97 4.16
CA LEU A 61 9.05 -4.29 4.48
C LEU A 61 7.88 -5.19 4.03
N PRO A 62 7.19 -5.89 4.95
CA PRO A 62 6.04 -6.68 4.57
C PRO A 62 4.92 -5.77 4.11
N VAL A 63 4.39 -6.08 2.94
CA VAL A 63 3.24 -5.39 2.35
C VAL A 63 2.23 -6.46 1.98
N SER A 64 1.01 -6.32 2.48
CA SER A 64 -0.10 -7.21 2.14
C SER A 64 -1.38 -6.42 2.04
N TRP A 65 -2.33 -6.87 1.22
CA TRP A 65 -3.62 -6.22 1.13
C TRP A 65 -4.75 -7.25 0.97
N VAL A 66 -5.95 -6.82 1.34
CA VAL A 66 -7.18 -7.60 1.20
C VAL A 66 -8.13 -6.80 0.33
N GLU A 67 -8.55 -7.38 -0.79
CA GLU A 67 -9.56 -6.79 -1.69
C GLU A 67 -10.91 -7.42 -1.35
N SER A 68 -11.85 -6.62 -0.84
CA SER A 68 -13.23 -7.06 -0.63
C SER A 68 -14.04 -6.78 -1.88
N GLY A 69 -14.30 -7.83 -2.66
CA GLY A 69 -15.19 -7.81 -3.82
C GLY A 69 -16.36 -8.76 -3.64
N LYS A 70 -17.57 -8.31 -4.00
CA LYS A 70 -18.61 -9.20 -4.50
C LYS A 70 -18.32 -9.51 -5.96
#